data_AF-A0A562C7B9-F1
#
_entry.id   AF-A0A562C7B9-F1
#
_cell.length_a   1.000
_cell.length_b   1.000
_cell.length_c   1.000
_cell.angle_alpha   90.00
_cell.angle_beta   90.00
_cell.angle_gamma   90.00
#
_symmetry.space_group_name_H-M   'P 1'
#
loop_
_entity.id
_entity.type
_entity.pdbx_description
1 polymer ?
#
loop_
_entity_poly.entity_id
_entity_poly.type
_entity_poly.pdbx_seq_one_letter_code
_entity_poly.pdbx_strand_id
1 'polypeptide(L)'
;MSTINRWAINESLLQSYRSMFISSQAFLLAVGAIVIGKSSALVYVTAAVGILVTWSIWFPVVRARHRIVDYYKYSTNLSDDDRAQLCSEHDYVHDAERRARANQLFGITTNWRRTRLKMDIGLPLLFSSIWVALVVYECSRT
;
A
#
# COMPACT_ATOMS: atom_id res chain seq x y z
N MET A 1 4.65 10.90 -24.15
CA MET A 1 5.02 11.17 -22.74
C MET A 1 6.19 10.29 -22.36
N SER A 2 7.32 10.86 -21.92
CA SER A 2 8.53 10.10 -21.60
C SER A 2 8.32 9.17 -20.41
N THR A 3 9.09 8.08 -20.34
CA THR A 3 9.08 7.11 -19.23
C THR A 3 9.39 7.78 -17.89
N ILE A 4 10.26 8.79 -17.90
CA ILE A 4 10.60 9.61 -16.71
C ILE A 4 9.37 10.38 -16.21
N ASN A 5 8.59 11.00 -17.11
CA ASN A 5 7.37 11.70 -16.71
C ASN A 5 6.33 10.73 -16.14
N ARG A 6 6.19 9.54 -16.73
CA ARG A 6 5.32 8.47 -16.21
C ARG A 6 5.75 8.01 -14.82
N TRP A 7 7.04 7.86 -14.59
CA TRP A 7 7.58 7.52 -13.26
C TRP A 7 7.23 8.60 -12.23
N ALA A 8 7.53 9.86 -12.52
CA ALA A 8 7.29 10.97 -11.59
C ALA A 8 5.80 11.10 -11.22
N ILE A 9 4.89 10.97 -12.19
CA ILE A 9 3.44 10.99 -11.95
C ILE A 9 3.01 9.83 -11.04
N ASN A 10 3.46 8.60 -11.34
CA ASN A 10 3.07 7.43 -10.54
C ASN A 10 3.66 7.47 -9.12
N GLU A 11 4.86 7.99 -8.94
CA GLU A 11 5.44 8.20 -7.61
C GLU A 11 4.63 9.24 -6.83
N SER A 12 4.24 10.36 -7.44
CA SER A 12 3.38 11.36 -6.81
C SER A 12 2.03 10.76 -6.39
N LEU A 13 1.37 10.02 -7.28
CA LEU A 13 0.12 9.33 -6.98
C LEU A 13 0.27 8.37 -5.79
N LEU A 14 1.35 7.60 -5.73
CA LEU A 14 1.63 6.69 -4.62
C LEU A 14 1.74 7.44 -3.28
N GLN A 15 2.42 8.58 -3.25
CA GLN A 15 2.51 9.41 -2.04
C GLN A 15 1.13 9.97 -1.64
N SER A 16 0.30 10.37 -2.61
CA SER A 16 -1.08 10.80 -2.35
C SER A 16 -1.93 9.68 -1.74
N TYR A 17 -1.83 8.45 -2.23
CA TYR A 17 -2.54 7.30 -1.65
C TYR A 17 -2.12 7.02 -0.19
N ARG A 18 -0.82 7.15 0.11
CA ARG A 18 -0.31 7.01 1.49
C ARG A 18 -0.85 8.10 2.41
N SER A 19 -0.87 9.35 1.95
CA SER A 19 -1.43 10.47 2.71
C SER A 19 -2.93 10.26 3.01
N MET A 20 -3.70 9.89 1.99
CA MET A 20 -5.14 9.62 2.11
C MET A 20 -5.44 8.48 3.10
N PHE A 21 -4.60 7.46 3.15
CA PHE A 21 -4.71 6.37 4.12
C PHE A 21 -4.51 6.84 5.56
N ILE A 22 -3.46 7.63 5.81
CA ILE A 22 -3.20 8.17 7.15
C ILE A 22 -4.39 9.00 7.60
N SER A 23 -4.90 9.89 6.75
CA SER A 23 -6.06 10.73 7.07
C SER A 23 -7.33 9.92 7.33
N SER A 24 -7.63 8.93 6.48
CA SER A 24 -8.82 8.09 6.64
C SER A 24 -8.77 7.20 7.89
N GLN A 25 -7.62 6.61 8.21
CA GLN A 25 -7.45 5.84 9.44
C GLN A 25 -7.48 6.70 10.69
N ALA A 26 -6.88 7.89 10.65
CA ALA A 26 -6.95 8.85 11.76
C ALA A 26 -8.41 9.28 12.03
N PHE A 27 -9.18 9.53 10.98
CA PHE A 27 -10.61 9.83 11.11
C PHE A 27 -11.39 8.68 11.74
N LEU A 28 -11.21 7.44 11.23
CA LEU A 28 -11.90 6.28 11.79
C LEU A 28 -11.51 6.03 13.25
N LEU A 29 -10.23 6.18 13.60
CA LEU A 29 -9.77 6.07 14.99
C LEU A 29 -10.39 7.15 15.89
N ALA A 30 -10.50 8.39 15.42
CA ALA A 30 -11.17 9.44 16.17
C ALA A 30 -12.65 9.12 16.43
N VAL A 31 -13.36 8.62 15.40
CA VAL A 31 -14.74 8.13 15.56
C VAL A 31 -14.79 6.99 16.57
N GLY A 32 -13.90 6.01 16.45
CA GLY A 32 -13.76 4.89 17.38
C GLY A 32 -13.58 5.34 18.81
N ALA A 33 -12.67 6.30 19.06
CA ALA A 33 -12.42 6.86 20.38
C ALA A 33 -13.64 7.59 20.97
N ILE A 34 -14.44 8.29 20.15
CA ILE A 34 -15.64 9.01 20.60
C ILE A 34 -16.77 8.06 21.02
N VAL A 35 -16.84 6.87 20.40
CA VAL A 35 -17.92 5.89 20.68
C VAL A 35 -17.57 4.89 21.79
N ILE A 36 -16.31 4.86 22.24
CA ILE A 36 -15.88 4.07 23.42
C ILE A 36 -16.76 4.39 24.63
N GLY A 37 -17.16 3.34 25.35
CA GLY A 37 -18.01 3.45 26.54
C GLY A 37 -19.45 3.90 26.28
N LYS A 38 -19.84 4.22 25.04
CA LYS A 38 -21.23 4.50 24.64
C LYS A 38 -21.89 3.28 24.03
N SER A 39 -21.19 2.57 23.14
CA SER A 39 -21.70 1.36 22.50
C SER A 39 -20.56 0.48 22.01
N SER A 40 -20.37 -0.67 22.67
CA SER A 40 -19.34 -1.63 22.31
C SER A 40 -19.54 -2.19 20.90
N ALA A 41 -20.79 -2.34 20.45
CA ALA A 41 -21.11 -2.74 19.09
C ALA A 41 -20.57 -1.73 18.06
N LEU A 42 -20.72 -0.42 18.29
CA LEU A 42 -20.18 0.61 17.39
C LEU A 42 -18.65 0.62 17.40
N VAL A 43 -18.02 0.38 18.54
CA VAL A 43 -16.55 0.24 18.64
C VAL A 43 -16.07 -0.92 17.77
N TYR A 44 -16.67 -2.11 17.91
CA TYR A 44 -16.28 -3.30 17.15
C TYR A 44 -16.51 -3.12 15.65
N VAL A 45 -17.64 -2.53 15.24
CA VAL A 45 -17.92 -2.25 13.82
C VAL A 45 -16.91 -1.27 13.24
N THR A 46 -16.62 -0.17 13.96
CA THR A 46 -15.66 0.83 13.47
C THR A 46 -14.25 0.23 13.37
N ALA A 47 -13.85 -0.59 14.33
CA ALA A 47 -12.57 -1.31 14.31
C ALA A 47 -12.49 -2.32 13.16
N ALA A 48 -13.55 -3.10 12.93
CA ALA A 48 -13.62 -4.04 11.82
C ALA A 48 -13.50 -3.31 10.47
N VAL A 49 -14.21 -2.18 10.30
CA VAL A 49 -14.10 -1.35 9.09
C VAL A 49 -12.69 -0.80 8.93
N GLY A 50 -12.06 -0.29 9.99
CA GLY A 50 -10.69 0.23 9.94
C GLY A 50 -9.66 -0.82 9.50
N ILE A 51 -9.75 -2.04 10.06
CA ILE A 51 -8.89 -3.17 9.71
C ILE A 51 -9.17 -3.63 8.27
N LEU A 52 -10.44 -3.75 7.86
CA LEU A 52 -10.82 -4.14 6.50
C LEU A 52 -10.30 -3.14 5.46
N VAL A 53 -10.46 -1.84 5.69
CA VAL A 53 -9.93 -0.79 4.81
C VAL A 53 -8.41 -0.91 4.70
N THR A 54 -7.72 -1.20 5.80
CA THR A 54 -6.25 -1.33 5.82
C THR A 54 -5.77 -2.50 4.98
N TRP A 55 -6.28 -3.71 5.23
CA TRP A 55 -5.75 -4.93 4.65
C TRP A 55 -6.39 -5.34 3.32
N SER A 56 -7.68 -5.05 3.13
CA SER A 56 -8.43 -5.48 1.95
C SER A 56 -8.46 -4.43 0.85
N ILE A 57 -8.31 -3.15 1.19
CA ILE A 57 -8.38 -2.06 0.21
C ILE A 57 -7.00 -1.43 0.03
N TRP A 58 -6.45 -0.84 1.08
CA TRP A 58 -5.25 -0.03 0.97
C TRP A 58 -4.02 -0.86 0.59
N PHE A 59 -3.77 -1.98 1.29
CA PHE A 59 -2.55 -2.76 1.08
C PHE A 59 -2.46 -3.33 -0.35
N PRO A 60 -3.52 -3.92 -0.94
CA PRO A 60 -3.51 -4.32 -2.35
C PRO A 60 -3.30 -3.16 -3.31
N VAL A 61 -3.95 -2.01 -3.09
CA VAL A 61 -3.83 -0.82 -3.95
C VAL A 61 -2.40 -0.29 -3.96
N VAL A 62 -1.81 -0.07 -2.78
CA VAL A 62 -0.45 0.42 -2.66
C VAL A 62 0.56 -0.56 -3.25
N ARG A 63 0.36 -1.88 -3.03
CA ARG A 63 1.20 -2.92 -3.65
C ARG A 63 1.13 -2.90 -5.18
N ALA A 64 -0.05 -2.72 -5.76
CA ALA A 64 -0.19 -2.60 -7.21
C ALA A 64 0.49 -1.33 -7.74
N ARG A 65 0.28 -0.18 -7.08
CA ARG A 65 0.91 1.09 -7.45
C ARG A 65 2.44 1.04 -7.36
N HIS A 66 3.00 0.35 -6.38
CA HIS A 66 4.45 0.12 -6.32
C HIS A 66 5.01 -0.60 -7.53
N ARG A 67 4.30 -1.61 -8.02
CA ARG A 67 4.73 -2.36 -9.20
C ARG A 67 4.77 -1.45 -10.41
N ILE A 68 3.75 -0.61 -10.59
CA ILE A 68 3.72 0.40 -11.66
C ILE A 68 4.90 1.38 -11.55
N VAL A 69 5.15 1.89 -10.35
CA VAL A 69 6.30 2.79 -10.10
C VAL A 69 7.63 2.11 -10.42
N ASP A 70 7.84 0.87 -9.98
CA ASP A 70 9.06 0.12 -10.28
C ASP A 70 9.22 -0.11 -11.78
N TYR A 71 8.15 -0.51 -12.46
CA TYR A 71 8.14 -0.73 -13.90
C TYR A 71 8.70 0.49 -14.65
N TYR A 72 8.16 1.68 -14.37
CA TYR A 72 8.63 2.91 -15.01
C TYR A 72 10.00 3.35 -14.53
N LYS A 73 10.32 3.18 -13.24
CA LYS A 73 11.61 3.59 -12.69
C LYS A 73 12.79 2.79 -13.26
N TYR A 74 12.60 1.49 -13.48
CA TYR A 74 13.69 0.64 -13.96
C TYR A 74 13.75 0.60 -15.48
N SER A 75 12.62 0.72 -16.18
CA SER A 75 12.62 0.81 -17.64
C SER A 75 13.34 2.04 -18.19
N THR A 76 13.47 3.13 -17.43
CA THR A 76 14.26 4.31 -17.86
C THR A 76 15.75 4.01 -18.04
N ASN A 77 16.27 3.03 -17.29
CA ASN A 77 17.71 2.72 -17.27
C ASN A 77 18.09 1.61 -18.26
N LEU A 78 17.10 1.02 -18.93
CA LEU A 78 17.33 -0.03 -19.93
C LEU A 78 17.69 0.56 -21.29
N SER A 79 18.49 -0.20 -22.05
CA SER A 79 18.69 0.02 -23.47
C SER A 79 17.37 -0.14 -24.24
N ASP A 80 17.30 0.39 -25.47
CA ASP A 80 16.09 0.26 -26.29
C ASP A 80 15.81 -1.21 -26.66
N ASP A 81 16.87 -2.02 -26.86
CA ASP A 81 16.77 -3.45 -27.15
C ASP A 81 16.21 -4.24 -25.96
N ASP A 82 16.66 -3.95 -24.74
CA ASP A 82 16.13 -4.59 -23.52
C ASP A 82 14.71 -4.14 -23.22
N ARG A 83 14.38 -2.88 -23.54
CA ARG A 83 13.03 -2.33 -23.36
C ARG A 83 12.03 -2.95 -24.32
N ALA A 84 12.45 -3.34 -25.53
CA ALA A 84 11.58 -4.03 -26.49
C ALA A 84 11.17 -5.44 -26.02
N GLN A 85 11.99 -6.08 -25.19
CA GLN A 85 11.71 -7.41 -24.62
C GLN A 85 10.80 -7.36 -23.39
N LEU A 86 10.46 -6.15 -22.92
CA LEU A 86 9.73 -5.97 -21.69
C LEU A 86 8.23 -6.30 -21.87
N CYS A 87 7.65 -6.97 -20.87
CA CYS A 87 6.20 -7.19 -20.84
C CYS A 87 5.44 -5.87 -20.63
N SER A 88 4.12 -5.87 -20.87
CA SER A 88 3.31 -4.69 -20.63
C SER A 88 3.26 -4.32 -19.13
N GLU A 89 2.98 -3.04 -18.82
CA GLU A 89 2.79 -2.60 -17.42
C GLU A 89 1.72 -3.45 -16.71
N HIS A 90 0.60 -3.71 -17.40
CA HIS A 90 -0.50 -4.50 -16.85
C HIS A 90 -0.03 -5.91 -16.46
N ASP A 91 0.67 -6.57 -17.38
CA ASP A 91 1.24 -7.90 -17.13
C ASP A 91 2.24 -7.88 -15.97
N TYR A 92 3.11 -6.88 -15.90
CA TYR A 92 4.06 -6.75 -14.80
C TYR A 92 3.35 -6.63 -13.43
N VAL A 93 2.21 -5.95 -13.38
CA VAL A 93 1.45 -5.77 -12.14
C VAL A 93 0.73 -7.04 -11.74
N HIS A 94 0.13 -7.77 -12.69
CA HIS A 94 -0.81 -8.86 -12.39
C HIS A 94 -0.25 -10.27 -12.58
N ASP A 95 0.74 -10.45 -13.46
CA ASP A 95 1.38 -11.74 -13.76
C ASP A 95 2.72 -11.86 -13.01
N ALA A 96 2.87 -12.90 -12.21
CA ALA A 96 4.07 -13.13 -11.42
C ALA A 96 5.26 -13.63 -12.24
N GLU A 97 5.02 -14.44 -13.26
CA GLU A 97 6.08 -15.00 -14.11
C GLU A 97 6.65 -13.93 -15.04
N ARG A 98 5.77 -13.16 -15.69
CA ARG A 98 6.20 -12.03 -16.54
C ARG A 98 6.94 -10.97 -15.73
N ARG A 99 6.49 -10.69 -14.50
CA ARG A 99 7.22 -9.82 -13.58
C ARG A 99 8.60 -10.38 -13.21
N ALA A 100 8.73 -11.67 -12.95
CA ALA A 100 10.03 -12.27 -12.61
C ALA A 100 11.03 -12.13 -13.76
N ARG A 101 10.60 -12.34 -15.02
CA ARG A 101 11.43 -12.13 -16.21
C ARG A 101 11.83 -10.66 -16.38
N ALA A 102 10.87 -9.74 -16.22
CA ALA A 102 11.16 -8.30 -16.26
C ALA A 102 12.14 -7.87 -15.14
N ASN A 103 12.00 -8.42 -13.93
CA ASN A 103 12.90 -8.16 -12.81
C ASN A 103 14.34 -8.61 -13.08
N GLN A 104 14.54 -9.70 -13.85
CA GLN A 104 15.87 -10.13 -14.30
C GLN A 104 16.49 -9.08 -15.23
N LEU A 105 15.72 -8.58 -16.21
CA LEU A 105 16.16 -7.49 -17.10
C LEU A 105 16.46 -6.20 -16.31
N PHE A 106 15.63 -5.88 -15.31
CA PHE A 106 15.84 -4.75 -14.42
C PHE A 106 17.02 -4.90 -13.45
N GLY A 107 17.61 -6.09 -13.32
CA GLY A 107 18.67 -6.37 -12.35
C GLY A 107 18.23 -6.25 -10.90
N ILE A 108 16.94 -6.49 -10.59
CA ILE A 108 16.40 -6.37 -9.23
C ILE A 108 16.04 -7.73 -8.64
N THR A 109 16.54 -7.98 -7.43
CA THR A 109 16.24 -9.21 -6.68
C THR A 109 14.95 -9.10 -5.87
N THR A 110 14.55 -7.88 -5.49
CA THR A 110 13.35 -7.63 -4.68
C THR A 110 12.70 -6.29 -5.03
N ASN A 111 11.37 -6.29 -5.12
CA ASN A 111 10.54 -5.08 -5.27
C ASN A 111 10.30 -4.34 -3.92
N TRP A 112 10.76 -4.92 -2.81
CA TRP A 112 10.58 -4.41 -1.45
C TRP A 112 11.86 -3.77 -0.93
N ARG A 113 11.93 -2.43 -1.05
CA ARG A 113 13.02 -1.63 -0.47
C ARG A 113 12.72 -1.33 1.00
N ARG A 114 13.76 -1.11 1.81
CA ARG A 114 13.63 -0.80 3.26
C ARG A 114 12.64 0.33 3.54
N THR A 115 12.65 1.42 2.76
CA THR A 115 11.72 2.54 2.92
C THR A 115 10.26 2.10 2.71
N ARG A 116 10.01 1.22 1.73
CA ARG A 116 8.67 0.68 1.46
C ARG A 116 8.21 -0.31 2.51
N LEU A 117 9.10 -1.14 3.05
CA LEU A 117 8.75 -1.99 4.18
C LEU A 117 8.30 -1.16 5.39
N LYS A 118 9.03 -0.07 5.70
CA LYS A 118 8.68 0.82 6.81
C LYS A 118 7.35 1.53 6.60
N MET A 119 7.15 2.14 5.44
CA MET A 119 5.94 2.91 5.19
C MET A 119 4.74 2.01 4.86
N ASP A 120 4.94 1.02 4.01
CA ASP A 120 3.83 0.32 3.37
C ASP A 120 3.40 -0.95 4.11
N ILE A 121 4.20 -1.42 5.07
CA ILE A 121 3.86 -2.51 5.99
C ILE A 121 3.82 -1.99 7.43
N GLY A 122 4.78 -1.15 7.82
CA GLY A 122 4.83 -0.59 9.17
C GLY A 122 3.61 0.27 9.52
N LEU A 123 3.15 1.15 8.63
CA LEU A 123 1.95 1.97 8.91
C LEU A 123 0.68 1.13 9.11
N PRO A 124 0.34 0.17 8.23
CA PRO A 124 -0.77 -0.76 8.46
C PRO A 124 -0.72 -1.49 9.78
N LEU A 125 0.46 -2.01 10.13
CA LEU A 125 0.65 -2.74 11.39
C LEU A 125 0.45 -1.83 12.59
N LEU A 126 0.96 -0.60 12.52
CA LEU A 126 0.76 0.40 13.58
C LEU A 126 -0.73 0.73 13.75
N PHE A 127 -1.44 1.09 12.68
CA PHE A 127 -2.88 1.37 12.76
C PHE A 127 -3.69 0.15 13.23
N SER A 128 -3.34 -1.05 12.75
CA SER A 128 -3.96 -2.30 13.21
C SER A 128 -3.72 -2.55 14.70
N SER A 129 -2.51 -2.30 15.21
CA SER A 129 -2.21 -2.44 16.64
C SER A 129 -3.00 -1.45 17.50
N ILE A 130 -3.23 -0.23 17.02
CA ILE A 130 -4.07 0.75 17.71
C ILE A 130 -5.52 0.27 17.74
N TRP A 131 -6.05 -0.26 16.64
CA TRP A 131 -7.38 -0.87 16.61
C TRP A 131 -7.52 -2.03 17.59
N VAL A 132 -6.54 -2.93 17.63
CA VAL A 132 -6.51 -4.04 18.59
C VAL A 132 -6.49 -3.53 20.02
N ALA A 133 -5.64 -2.54 20.33
CA ALA A 133 -5.59 -1.95 21.67
C ALA A 133 -6.93 -1.31 22.07
N LEU A 134 -7.59 -0.63 21.14
CA LEU A 134 -8.88 0.01 21.35
C LEU A 134 -10.00 -1.00 21.64
N VAL A 135 -10.02 -2.12 20.90
CA VAL A 135 -10.95 -3.24 21.14
C VAL A 135 -10.68 -3.92 22.47
N VAL A 136 -9.40 -4.22 22.78
CA VAL A 136 -9.01 -4.83 24.07
C VAL A 136 -9.41 -3.95 25.24
N TYR A 137 -9.22 -2.64 25.13
CA TYR A 137 -9.63 -1.68 26.13
C TYR A 137 -11.14 -1.73 26.40
N GLU A 138 -11.96 -1.70 25.34
CA GLU A 138 -13.43 -1.80 25.46
C GLU A 138 -13.85 -3.14 26.09
N CYS A 139 -13.23 -4.26 25.71
CA CYS A 139 -13.49 -5.57 26.31
C CYS A 139 -13.13 -5.62 27.79
N SER A 140 -12.04 -4.98 28.21
CA SER A 140 -11.61 -4.95 29.63
C SER A 140 -12.52 -4.11 30.54
N ARG A 141 -13.36 -3.26 29.94
CA ARG A 141 -14.28 -2.37 30.64
C ARG A 141 -15.67 -3.00 30.87
N THR A 142 -15.99 -4.05 30.10
CA THR A 142 -17.25 -4.78 30.17
C THR A 142 -17.13 -5.93 31.16
#